data_AF-A0A5B7JP09-F1
#
_entry.id   AF-A0A5B7JP09-F1
#
_cell.length_a   1.000
_cell.length_b   1.000
_cell.length_c   1.000
_cell.angle_alpha   90.00
_cell.angle_beta   90.00
_cell.angle_gamma   90.00
#
_symmetry.space_group_name_H-M   'P 1'
#
loop_
_entity.id
_entity.type
_entity.pdbx_description
1 polymer ?
#
loop_
_entity_poly.entity_id
_entity_poly.type
_entity_poly.pdbx_seq_one_letter_code
_entity_poly.pdbx_strand_id
1 'polypeptide(L)'
;MEVECALRLWGRFKDIGFHYTTILSDGDSSAYTSVTKMNDGEGPYSVKVVQEEYVNHVKKRMGTCLRKLKEELKEESHQDGKSDQEKCRQWQAPTYR
;
A
#
# COMPACT_ATOMS: atom_id res chain seq x y z
N MET A 1 1.66 -4.12 10.81
CA MET A 1 1.27 -4.91 12.02
C MET A 1 2.21 -6.12 12.11
N GLU A 2 2.69 -6.50 13.29
CA GLU A 2 3.52 -7.72 13.41
C GLU A 2 2.71 -8.96 13.02
N VAL A 3 3.23 -9.74 12.06
CA VAL A 3 2.53 -10.89 11.46
C VAL A 3 2.10 -11.90 12.53
N GLU A 4 2.99 -12.22 13.47
CA GLU A 4 2.72 -13.19 14.54
C GLU A 4 1.53 -12.76 15.43
N CYS A 5 1.43 -11.48 15.74
CA CYS A 5 0.29 -10.94 16.49
C CYS A 5 -1.01 -11.07 15.71
N ALA A 6 -0.99 -10.78 14.40
CA ALA A 6 -2.15 -10.96 13.53
C ALA A 6 -2.63 -12.42 13.56
N LEU A 7 -1.72 -13.38 13.34
CA LEU A 7 -2.05 -14.80 13.33
C LEU A 7 -2.60 -15.28 14.68
N ARG A 8 -2.06 -14.81 15.81
CA ARG A 8 -2.59 -15.14 17.14
C ARG A 8 -3.98 -14.57 17.37
N LEU A 9 -4.20 -13.31 17.01
CA LEU A 9 -5.49 -12.63 17.21
C LEU A 9 -6.59 -13.30 16.37
N TRP A 10 -6.25 -13.60 15.11
CA TRP A 10 -7.10 -14.29 14.15
C TRP A 10 -7.13 -15.81 14.36
N GLY A 11 -6.34 -16.39 15.27
CA GLY A 11 -6.47 -17.80 15.65
C GLY A 11 -7.42 -18.01 16.82
N ARG A 12 -7.49 -17.03 17.73
CA ARG A 12 -8.28 -17.09 18.98
C ARG A 12 -9.79 -17.06 18.78
N PHE A 13 -10.28 -16.67 17.60
CA PHE A 13 -11.72 -16.44 17.42
C PHE A 13 -12.55 -17.73 17.37
N LYS A 14 -11.95 -18.89 17.04
CA LYS A 14 -12.70 -20.14 16.78
C LYS A 14 -13.64 -20.49 17.94
N ASP A 15 -13.33 -19.99 19.13
CA ASP A 15 -14.01 -20.32 20.37
C ASP A 15 -14.89 -19.17 20.93
N ILE A 16 -14.92 -17.97 20.31
CA ILE A 16 -15.47 -16.74 20.94
C ILE A 16 -16.71 -16.18 20.20
N GLY A 17 -17.07 -16.73 19.04
CA GLY A 17 -18.37 -16.44 18.39
C GLY A 17 -18.49 -15.08 17.69
N PHE A 18 -17.37 -14.41 17.38
CA PHE A 18 -17.35 -13.22 16.52
C PHE A 18 -16.24 -13.32 15.47
N HIS A 19 -16.40 -12.60 14.35
CA HIS A 19 -15.48 -12.66 13.21
C HIS A 19 -14.89 -11.29 12.90
N TYR A 20 -13.59 -11.24 12.68
CA TYR A 20 -12.94 -10.08 12.08
C TYR A 20 -13.14 -10.10 10.57
N THR A 21 -13.63 -9.01 10.00
CA THR A 21 -13.86 -8.90 8.55
C THR A 21 -12.80 -8.06 7.84
N THR A 22 -12.15 -7.17 8.59
CA THR A 22 -11.29 -6.12 8.01
C THR A 22 -9.97 -6.00 8.77
N ILE A 23 -8.86 -5.93 8.03
CA ILE A 23 -7.53 -5.60 8.53
C ILE A 23 -7.21 -4.17 8.12
N LEU A 24 -7.06 -3.28 9.10
CA LEU A 24 -6.54 -1.93 8.87
C LEU A 24 -5.01 -1.95 8.89
N SER A 25 -4.38 -1.41 7.84
CA SER A 25 -2.93 -1.44 7.62
C SER A 25 -2.36 -0.07 7.28
N ASP A 26 -1.06 0.10 7.51
CA ASP A 26 -0.27 1.31 7.26
C ASP A 26 0.19 1.40 5.77
N GLY A 27 -0.03 0.32 5.01
CA GLY A 27 0.48 0.12 3.65
C GLY A 27 1.39 -1.10 3.54
N ASP A 28 1.60 -1.84 4.64
CA ASP A 28 2.17 -3.19 4.64
C ASP A 28 1.05 -4.24 4.52
N SER A 29 1.10 -5.06 3.47
CA SER A 29 0.17 -6.19 3.29
C SER A 29 0.67 -7.51 3.89
N SER A 30 1.74 -7.50 4.68
CA SER A 30 2.37 -8.71 5.26
C SER A 30 1.41 -9.44 6.21
N ALA A 31 0.77 -8.71 7.12
CA ALA A 31 -0.22 -9.26 8.04
C ALA A 31 -1.46 -9.79 7.30
N TYR A 32 -2.00 -9.01 6.36
CA TYR A 32 -3.15 -9.44 5.53
C TYR A 32 -2.86 -10.71 4.73
N THR A 33 -1.70 -10.76 4.07
CA THR A 33 -1.28 -11.93 3.29
C THR A 33 -1.17 -13.17 4.17
N SER A 34 -0.65 -13.01 5.39
CA SER A 34 -0.44 -14.13 6.31
C SER A 34 -1.75 -14.65 6.89
N VAL A 35 -2.69 -13.76 7.22
CA VAL A 35 -4.04 -14.13 7.69
C VAL A 35 -4.83 -14.82 6.59
N THR A 36 -4.77 -14.31 5.36
CA THR A 36 -5.49 -14.89 4.21
C THR A 36 -5.02 -16.32 3.90
N LYS A 37 -3.74 -16.60 4.14
CA LYS A 37 -3.14 -17.94 3.97
C LYS A 37 -3.58 -18.99 5.01
N MET A 38 -4.21 -18.61 6.12
CA MET A 38 -4.58 -19.54 7.19
C MET A 38 -5.69 -20.54 6.82
N ASN A 39 -6.35 -20.37 5.66
CA ASN A 39 -7.45 -21.21 5.19
C ASN A 39 -7.47 -21.22 3.66
N ASP A 40 -6.43 -21.82 3.05
CA ASP A 40 -6.30 -22.00 1.60
C ASP A 40 -6.46 -20.74 0.73
N GLY A 41 -6.20 -19.57 1.30
CA GLY A 41 -6.26 -18.29 0.60
C GLY A 41 -7.58 -17.53 0.73
N GLU A 42 -8.56 -18.02 1.49
CA GLU A 42 -9.84 -17.32 1.74
C GLU A 42 -9.85 -16.54 3.07
N GLY A 43 -8.86 -16.76 3.93
CA GLY A 43 -8.86 -16.28 5.31
C GLY A 43 -9.68 -17.21 6.22
N PRO A 44 -9.53 -17.11 7.54
CA PRO A 44 -9.93 -18.17 8.46
C PRO A 44 -11.45 -18.35 8.64
N TYR A 45 -12.27 -17.62 7.87
CA TYR A 45 -13.73 -17.65 7.88
C TYR A 45 -14.27 -17.93 6.48
N SER A 46 -15.57 -18.25 6.39
CA SER A 46 -16.32 -18.27 5.12
C SER A 46 -16.52 -16.87 4.52
N VAL A 47 -16.27 -15.81 5.30
CA VAL A 47 -16.35 -14.42 4.86
C VAL A 47 -14.95 -13.93 4.52
N LYS A 48 -14.80 -13.40 3.30
CA LYS A 48 -13.54 -12.87 2.80
C LYS A 48 -13.03 -11.73 3.69
N VAL A 49 -11.75 -11.81 4.05
CA VAL A 49 -11.04 -10.74 4.75
C VAL A 49 -10.74 -9.60 3.79
N VAL A 50 -11.02 -8.38 4.20
CA VAL A 50 -10.71 -7.16 3.43
C VAL A 50 -9.51 -6.46 4.06
N GLN A 51 -8.61 -5.95 3.23
CA GLN A 51 -7.55 -5.04 3.67
C GLN A 51 -7.99 -3.59 3.41
N GLU A 52 -7.94 -2.77 4.46
CA GLU A 52 -8.10 -1.33 4.35
C GLU A 52 -6.80 -0.61 4.71
N GLU A 53 -6.63 0.57 4.14
CA GLU A 53 -5.45 1.41 4.37
C GLU A 53 -5.82 2.67 5.14
N TYR A 54 -4.99 3.03 6.12
CA TYR A 54 -5.19 4.28 6.84
C TYR A 54 -4.92 5.48 5.92
N VAL A 55 -5.94 6.30 5.68
CA VAL A 55 -5.93 7.44 4.73
C VAL A 55 -4.74 8.39 4.92
N ASN A 56 -4.29 8.59 6.15
CA ASN A 56 -3.15 9.46 6.43
C ASN A 56 -1.81 8.89 5.94
N HIS A 57 -1.69 7.57 5.72
CA HIS A 57 -0.52 6.97 5.09
C HIS A 57 -0.48 7.20 3.59
N VAL A 58 -1.64 7.19 2.92
CA VAL A 58 -1.73 7.56 1.51
C VAL A 58 -1.16 8.96 1.28
N LYS A 59 -1.54 9.93 2.13
CA LYS A 59 -1.00 11.30 2.07
C LYS A 59 0.52 11.34 2.28
N LYS A 60 1.05 10.62 3.27
CA LYS A 60 2.50 10.56 3.55
C LYS A 60 3.29 9.92 2.41
N ARG A 61 2.76 8.84 1.83
CA ARG A 61 3.38 8.12 0.70
C ARG A 61 3.43 9.01 -0.53
N MET A 62 2.30 9.63 -0.88
CA MET A 62 2.23 10.57 -1.99
C MET A 62 3.22 11.73 -1.82
N GLY A 63 3.26 12.35 -0.63
CA GLY A 63 4.21 13.42 -0.35
C GLY A 63 5.68 12.96 -0.43
N THR A 64 5.97 11.71 -0.08
CA THR A 64 7.33 11.14 -0.18
C THR A 64 7.72 10.86 -1.62
N CYS A 65 6.84 10.28 -2.43
CA CYS A 65 7.06 10.07 -3.86
C CYS A 65 7.29 11.41 -4.60
N LEU A 66 6.49 12.43 -4.30
CA LEU A 66 6.64 13.74 -4.93
C LEU A 66 7.98 14.43 -4.59
N ARG A 67 8.47 14.30 -3.36
CA ARG A 67 9.79 14.84 -2.99
C ARG A 67 10.92 14.10 -3.70
N LYS A 68 10.87 12.76 -3.74
CA LYS A 68 11.85 11.94 -4.45
C LYS A 68 11.91 12.31 -5.93
N LEU A 69 10.76 12.38 -6.59
CA LEU A 69 10.68 12.79 -8.00
C LEU A 69 11.25 14.19 -8.23
N LYS A 70 11.00 15.14 -7.31
CA LYS A 70 11.58 16.49 -7.39
C LYS A 70 13.11 16.47 -7.25
N GLU A 71 13.65 15.60 -6.42
CA GLU A 71 15.10 15.43 -6.24
C GLU A 71 15.73 14.80 -7.49
N GLU A 72 15.14 13.73 -8.02
CA GLU A 72 15.57 13.06 -9.27
C GLU A 72 15.58 14.03 -10.46
N LEU A 73 14.51 14.82 -10.65
CA LEU A 73 14.44 15.81 -11.72
C LEU A 73 15.49 16.94 -11.57
N LYS A 74 15.82 17.33 -10.33
CA LYS A 74 16.88 18.32 -10.08
C LYS A 74 18.25 17.76 -10.45
N GLU A 75 18.54 16.51 -10.09
CA GLU A 75 19.79 15.84 -10.46
C GLU A 75 19.91 15.70 -11.99
N GLU A 76 18.85 15.31 -12.67
CA GLU A 76 18.79 15.23 -14.14
C GLU A 76 18.92 16.60 -14.84
N SER A 77 18.40 17.68 -14.25
CA SER A 77 18.56 19.05 -14.77
C SER A 77 19.99 19.58 -14.66
N HIS A 78 20.82 19.01 -13.78
CA HIS A 78 22.21 19.39 -13.61
C HIS A 78 23.14 18.72 -14.63
N GLN A 79 22.75 17.56 -15.16
CA GLN A 79 23.53 16.79 -16.14
C GLN A 79 23.16 17.10 -17.59
N ASP A 80 21.91 17.50 -17.83
CA ASP A 80 21.38 17.71 -19.18
C ASP A 80 20.79 19.13 -19.24
N GLY A 81 21.49 20.05 -19.90
CA GLY A 81 21.21 21.49 -19.95
C GLY A 81 19.92 21.88 -20.70
N LYS A 82 18.87 21.06 -20.64
CA LYS A 82 17.54 21.32 -21.17
C LYS A 82 16.63 21.87 -20.08
N SER A 83 15.86 22.90 -20.43
CA SER A 83 14.97 23.61 -19.51
C SER A 83 13.86 22.70 -18.95
N ASP A 84 13.51 22.90 -17.68
CA ASP A 84 12.47 22.13 -16.96
C ASP A 84 11.10 22.12 -17.67
N GLN A 85 10.80 23.16 -18.46
CA GLN A 85 9.56 23.25 -19.25
C GLN A 85 9.49 22.23 -20.39
N GLU A 86 10.62 21.87 -20.98
CA GLU A 86 10.68 20.94 -22.11
C GLU A 86 10.53 19.49 -21.64
N LYS A 87 11.12 19.16 -20.49
CA LYS A 87 10.95 17.84 -19.84
C LYS A 87 9.50 17.60 -19.39
N CYS A 88 8.84 18.61 -18.81
CA CYS A 88 7.42 18.50 -18.42
C CYS A 88 6.48 18.24 -19.62
N ARG A 89 6.76 18.78 -20.80
CA ARG A 89 5.98 18.50 -22.02
C ARG A 89 6.19 17.08 -22.53
N GLN A 90 7.41 16.55 -22.39
CA GLN A 90 7.74 15.19 -22.84
C GLN A 90 7.08 14.09 -21.99
N TRP A 91 6.85 14.36 -20.70
CA TRP A 91 6.17 13.43 -19.77
C TRP A 91 4.64 13.49 -19.80
N GLN A 92 4.03 14.33 -20.65
CA GLN A 92 2.58 14.26 -20.86
C GLN A 92 2.24 12.97 -21.62
N ALA A 93 1.90 11.93 -20.87
CA ALA A 93 1.40 10.66 -21.38
C ALA A 93 0.21 10.86 -22.33
N PRO A 94 -0.03 9.93 -23.28
CA PRO A 94 -1.06 10.09 -24.29
C PRO A 94 -2.42 10.29 -23.61
N THR A 95 -3.13 11.34 -23.99
CA THR A 95 -4.52 11.54 -23.60
C THR A 95 -5.31 10.27 -23.94
N TYR A 96 -5.78 9.56 -22.92
CA TYR A 96 -6.76 8.49 -23.09
C TYR A 96 -8.01 9.13 -23.72
N ARG A 97 -8.33 8.66 -24.93
CA ARG A 97 -9.48 9.08 -25.73
C ARG A 97 -10.67 8.19 -25.41
#